data_AF-A0A967HD52-F1
#
_entry.id   AF-A0A967HD52-F1
#
_cell.length_a   1.000
_cell.length_b   1.000
_cell.length_c   1.000
_cell.angle_alpha   90.00
_cell.angle_beta   90.00
_cell.angle_gamma   90.00
#
_symmetry.space_group_name_H-M   'P 1'
#
loop_
_entity.id
_entity.type
_entity.pdbx_description
1 polymer ?
#
loop_
_entity_poly.entity_id
_entity_poly.type
_entity_poly.pdbx_seq_one_letter_code
_entity_poly.pdbx_strand_id
1 'polypeptide(L)'
;MRTVETLAAIVVLFAFPPAADAQARPVTGVVRIGGEPTSEVVVYLEGEETAGASEADRNAGPPVIDQNHLRFLPGVVAVRAGTEVDFLNSD
;
A
#
# COMPACT_ATOMS: atom_id res chain seq x y z
N MET A 1 25.29 -46.38 -12.44
CA MET A 1 24.19 -45.72 -13.18
C MET A 1 23.24 -44.91 -12.30
N ARG A 2 23.55 -44.63 -11.01
CA ARG A 2 22.70 -43.82 -10.11
C ARG A 2 23.14 -42.35 -9.96
N THR A 3 24.28 -41.97 -10.52
CA THR A 3 24.89 -40.63 -10.40
C THR A 3 24.39 -39.64 -11.45
N VAL A 4 23.87 -40.12 -12.57
CA VAL A 4 23.37 -39.27 -13.67
C VAL A 4 21.99 -38.70 -13.33
N GLU A 5 21.16 -39.47 -12.61
CA GLU A 5 19.82 -39.04 -12.19
C GLU A 5 19.87 -37.93 -11.14
N THR A 6 20.87 -37.94 -10.26
CA THR A 6 21.05 -36.90 -9.23
C THR A 6 21.50 -35.57 -9.82
N LEU A 7 22.29 -35.59 -10.91
CA LEU A 7 22.75 -34.38 -11.58
C LEU A 7 21.64 -33.71 -12.39
N ALA A 8 20.74 -34.48 -13.00
CA ALA A 8 19.60 -33.96 -13.75
C ALA A 8 18.60 -33.21 -12.83
N ALA A 9 18.42 -33.67 -11.60
CA ALA A 9 17.52 -33.03 -10.63
C ALA A 9 18.03 -31.66 -10.15
N ILE A 10 19.35 -31.45 -10.09
CA ILE A 10 19.95 -30.19 -9.64
C ILE A 10 19.82 -29.09 -10.72
N VAL A 11 19.90 -29.45 -12.01
CA VAL A 11 19.79 -28.48 -13.11
C VAL A 11 18.38 -27.90 -13.23
N VAL A 12 17.35 -28.70 -12.97
CA VAL A 12 15.94 -28.24 -13.07
C VAL A 12 15.62 -27.19 -11.99
N LEU A 13 16.27 -27.22 -10.83
CA LEU A 13 16.02 -26.26 -9.75
C LEU A 13 16.53 -24.84 -10.08
N PHE A 14 17.51 -24.72 -10.98
CA PHE A 14 18.04 -23.42 -11.44
C PHE A 14 17.34 -22.88 -12.70
N ALA A 15 16.42 -23.64 -13.31
CA ALA A 15 15.73 -23.22 -14.53
C ALA A 15 14.49 -22.34 -14.27
N PHE A 16 14.08 -22.18 -13.01
CA PHE A 16 13.02 -21.27 -12.64
C PHE A 16 13.63 -19.92 -12.23
N PRO A 17 13.55 -18.87 -13.07
CA PRO A 17 13.86 -17.53 -12.59
C PRO A 17 12.94 -17.24 -11.40
N PRO A 18 13.45 -16.64 -10.30
CA PRO A 18 12.58 -16.20 -9.23
C PRO A 18 11.50 -15.32 -9.85
N ALA A 19 10.23 -15.61 -9.56
CA ALA A 19 9.13 -14.74 -9.94
C ALA A 19 9.51 -13.35 -9.46
N ALA A 20 9.73 -12.43 -10.40
CA ALA A 20 10.02 -11.05 -10.06
C ALA A 20 8.81 -10.56 -9.30
N ASP A 21 8.97 -10.34 -7.99
CA ASP A 21 7.97 -9.66 -7.19
C ASP A 21 7.66 -8.36 -7.90
N ALA A 22 6.44 -8.24 -8.42
CA ALA A 22 5.92 -7.00 -8.96
C ALA A 22 5.78 -6.05 -7.76
N GLN A 23 6.89 -5.46 -7.34
CA GLN A 23 6.90 -4.49 -6.26
C GLN A 23 5.97 -3.36 -6.67
N ALA A 24 4.91 -3.17 -5.87
CA ALA A 24 4.00 -2.06 -6.02
C ALA A 24 4.83 -0.77 -6.06
N ARG A 25 4.82 -0.09 -7.22
CA ARG A 25 5.51 1.19 -7.34
C ARG A 25 4.67 2.24 -6.64
N PRO A 26 5.23 3.04 -5.71
CA PRO A 26 4.49 4.10 -5.08
C PRO A 26 4.01 5.10 -6.13
N VAL A 27 2.72 5.45 -6.10
CA VAL A 27 2.17 6.52 -6.93
C VAL A 27 2.55 7.84 -6.26
N THR A 28 3.23 8.72 -7.00
CA THR A 28 3.66 10.04 -6.50
C THR A 28 3.26 11.10 -7.50
N GLY A 29 2.71 12.22 -7.03
CA GLY A 29 2.27 13.33 -7.87
C GLY A 29 1.91 14.57 -7.07
N VAL A 30 1.60 15.66 -7.76
CA VAL A 30 1.15 16.94 -7.17
C VAL A 30 -0.19 17.31 -7.78
N VAL A 31 -1.20 17.48 -6.94
CA VAL A 31 -2.51 17.98 -7.36
C VAL A 31 -2.46 19.51 -7.49
N ARG A 32 -2.99 20.05 -8.58
CA ARG A 32 -3.05 21.49 -8.85
C ARG A 32 -4.48 21.94 -9.16
N ILE A 33 -4.89 23.10 -8.65
CA ILE A 33 -6.15 23.78 -8.97
C ILE A 33 -5.79 25.16 -9.55
N GLY A 34 -6.25 25.47 -10.77
CA GLY A 34 -5.93 26.75 -11.41
C GLY A 34 -4.43 26.97 -11.70
N GLY A 35 -3.61 25.91 -11.71
CA GLY A 35 -2.16 25.98 -11.90
C GLY A 35 -1.34 25.95 -10.60
N GLU A 36 -1.98 26.15 -9.46
CA GLU A 36 -1.32 26.18 -8.15
C GLU A 36 -1.41 24.83 -7.42
N PRO A 37 -0.33 24.34 -6.77
CA PRO A 37 -0.39 23.16 -5.89
C PRO A 37 -1.42 23.32 -4.78
N THR A 38 -2.16 22.26 -4.48
CA THR A 38 -3.13 22.23 -3.37
C THR A 38 -2.94 21.01 -2.47
N SER A 39 -3.20 21.19 -1.18
CA SER A 39 -3.16 20.14 -0.15
C SER A 39 -4.53 19.79 0.42
N GLU A 40 -5.58 20.55 0.08
CA GLU A 40 -6.94 20.40 0.61
C GLU A 40 -7.83 19.68 -0.40
N VAL A 41 -7.53 18.40 -0.65
CA VAL A 41 -8.20 17.60 -1.68
C VAL A 41 -8.37 16.16 -1.25
N VAL A 42 -9.42 15.52 -1.77
CA VAL A 42 -9.59 14.06 -1.68
C VAL A 42 -9.00 13.45 -2.94
N VAL A 43 -8.05 12.53 -2.77
CA VAL A 43 -7.45 11.76 -3.87
C VAL A 43 -7.99 10.35 -3.82
N TYR A 44 -8.65 9.92 -4.90
CA TYR A 44 -9.09 8.55 -5.09
C TYR A 44 -8.23 7.89 -6.17
N LEU A 45 -7.66 6.74 -5.84
CA LEU A 45 -6.81 5.95 -6.74
C LEU A 45 -7.52 4.63 -7.04
N GLU A 46 -7.81 4.39 -8.32
CA GLU A 46 -8.30 3.11 -8.81
C GLU A 46 -7.13 2.28 -9.32
N GLY A 47 -7.05 1.01 -8.91
CA GLY A 47 -6.09 0.04 -9.40
C GLY A 47 -6.61 -1.38 -9.22
N GLU A 48 -6.05 -2.34 -9.95
CA GLU A 48 -6.33 -3.75 -9.66
C GLU A 48 -5.91 -4.05 -8.21
N GLU A 49 -6.80 -4.68 -7.45
CA GLU A 49 -6.53 -5.09 -6.07
C GLU A 49 -5.39 -6.11 -6.10
N THR A 50 -4.16 -5.64 -5.96
CA THR A 50 -3.02 -6.52 -5.75
C THR A 50 -3.21 -7.15 -4.38
N ALA A 51 -3.45 -8.46 -4.38
CA ALA A 51 -3.73 -9.26 -3.20
C ALA A 51 -2.54 -9.19 -2.22
N GLY A 52 -2.55 -8.21 -1.33
CA GLY A 52 -1.48 -8.00 -0.38
C GLY A 52 -1.64 -6.70 0.38
N ALA A 53 -2.54 -6.68 1.37
CA ALA A 53 -2.34 -5.76 2.49
C ALA A 53 -0.93 -6.00 3.03
N SER A 54 -0.12 -4.94 3.12
CA SER A 54 1.20 -5.03 3.74
C SER A 54 1.03 -5.59 5.17
N GLU A 55 2.03 -6.28 5.72
CA GLU A 55 1.99 -6.65 7.15
C GLU A 55 1.77 -5.42 8.04
N ALA A 56 2.22 -4.24 7.60
CA ALA A 56 1.93 -2.98 8.26
C ALA A 56 0.44 -2.63 8.27
N ASP A 57 -0.28 -2.88 7.18
CA ASP A 57 -1.73 -2.62 7.07
C ASP A 57 -2.54 -3.55 7.97
N ARG A 58 -2.08 -4.81 8.14
CA ARG A 58 -2.78 -5.80 8.97
C ARG A 58 -2.69 -5.49 10.48
N ASN A 59 -1.65 -4.79 10.89
CA ASN A 59 -1.40 -4.43 12.29
C ASN A 59 -1.82 -2.99 12.61
N ALA A 60 -2.21 -2.19 11.61
CA ALA A 60 -2.78 -0.88 11.84
C ALA A 60 -4.18 -1.06 12.44
N GLY A 61 -4.42 -0.44 13.60
CA GLY A 61 -5.78 -0.31 14.15
C GLY A 61 -6.70 0.46 13.20
N PRO A 62 -7.99 0.61 13.55
CA PRO A 62 -8.90 1.41 12.74
C PRO A 62 -8.33 2.82 12.53
N PRO A 63 -8.47 3.39 11.32
CA PRO A 63 -8.00 4.75 11.07
C PRO A 63 -8.79 5.75 11.93
N VAL A 64 -8.09 6.67 12.56
CA VAL A 64 -8.67 7.70 13.43
C VAL A 64 -8.21 9.09 12.97
N ILE A 65 -9.12 10.05 12.96
CA ILE A 65 -8.85 11.49 12.86
C ILE A 65 -9.37 12.15 14.14
N ASP A 66 -8.50 12.83 14.88
CA ASP A 66 -8.85 13.55 16.12
C ASP A 66 -8.81 15.06 15.88
N GLN A 67 -9.85 15.78 16.33
CA GLN A 67 -9.84 17.23 16.39
C GLN A 67 -9.24 17.69 17.73
N ASN A 68 -8.13 18.41 17.70
CA ASN A 68 -7.40 18.86 18.87
C ASN A 68 -6.72 20.22 18.60
N HIS A 69 -6.86 21.16 19.53
CA HIS A 69 -6.54 22.57 19.39
C HIS A 69 -7.07 23.20 18.08
N LEU A 70 -8.33 22.94 17.75
CA LEU A 70 -9.00 23.40 16.51
C LEU A 70 -8.33 22.88 15.22
N ARG A 71 -7.67 21.72 15.27
CA ARG A 71 -6.99 21.09 14.13
C ARG A 71 -7.28 19.60 14.05
N PHE A 72 -7.40 19.06 12.84
CA PHE A 72 -7.50 17.62 12.63
C PHE A 72 -6.13 16.95 12.57
N LEU A 73 -5.95 15.88 13.34
CA LEU A 73 -4.72 15.11 13.48
C LEU A 73 -5.01 13.61 13.32
N PRO A 74 -4.36 12.91 12.37
CA PRO A 74 -3.54 13.48 11.30
C PRO A 74 -4.40 14.28 10.31
N GLY A 75 -3.78 15.23 9.59
CA GLY A 75 -4.49 16.03 8.59
C GLY A 75 -4.86 15.28 7.31
N VAL A 76 -4.26 14.10 7.09
CA VAL A 76 -4.53 13.21 5.94
C VAL A 76 -4.50 11.76 6.42
N VAL A 77 -5.48 10.97 6.00
CA VAL A 77 -5.51 9.52 6.20
C VAL A 77 -5.78 8.85 4.85
N ALA A 78 -4.99 7.82 4.53
CA ALA A 78 -5.24 6.95 3.39
C ALA A 78 -6.05 5.74 3.83
N VAL A 79 -7.17 5.46 3.15
CA VAL A 79 -8.05 4.34 3.45
C VAL A 79 -8.51 3.61 2.19
N ARG A 80 -8.99 2.38 2.35
CA ARG A 80 -9.66 1.66 1.26
C ARG A 80 -11.11 2.11 1.14
N ALA A 81 -11.68 1.95 -0.04
CA ALA A 81 -13.10 2.21 -0.24
C ALA A 81 -13.93 1.32 0.71
N GLY A 82 -14.92 1.93 1.38
CA GLY A 82 -15.75 1.23 2.37
C GLY A 82 -15.14 1.09 3.76
N THR A 83 -13.92 1.59 4.01
CA THR A 83 -13.34 1.69 5.36
C THR A 83 -14.08 2.74 6.19
N GLU A 84 -14.50 2.35 7.40
CA GLU A 84 -15.00 3.26 8.42
C GLU A 84 -13.82 3.97 9.11
N VAL A 85 -13.94 5.28 9.33
CA VAL A 85 -12.92 6.13 9.95
C VAL A 85 -13.53 6.77 11.17
N ASP A 86 -12.88 6.62 12.33
CA ASP A 86 -13.32 7.24 13.56
C ASP A 86 -12.92 8.72 13.58
N PHE A 87 -13.89 9.60 13.76
CA PHE A 87 -13.67 11.04 13.95
C PHE A 87 -13.91 11.41 15.41
N LEU A 88 -12.83 11.71 16.12
CA LEU A 88 -12.85 12.10 17.52
C LEU A 88 -12.79 13.62 17.65
N ASN A 89 -13.28 14.13 18.79
CA ASN A 89 -13.14 15.53 19.18
C ASN A 89 -12.61 15.59 20.60
N SER A 90 -11.34 15.96 20.73
CA SER A 90 -10.61 16.07 21.99
C SER A 90 -10.33 17.52 22.39
N ASP A 91 -10.95 18.50 21.70
CA ASP A 91 -10.98 19.91 22.09
C ASP A 91 -11.79 20.17 23.38
#